data_AF-A0A7R9W814-F1
#
_entry.id   AF-A0A7R9W814-F1
#
_cell.length_a   1.000
_cell.length_b   1.000
_cell.length_c   1.000
_cell.angle_alpha   90.00
_cell.angle_beta   90.00
_cell.angle_gamma   90.00
#
_symmetry.space_group_name_H-M   'P 1'
#
loop_
_entity.id
_entity.type
_entity.pdbx_description
1 polymer ?
#
loop_
_entity_poly.entity_id
_entity_poly.type
_entity_poly.pdbx_seq_one_letter_code
_entity_poly.pdbx_strand_id
1 'polypeptide(L)'
;MATKNVLKSKDMGDSKTLADWWKTAVTSSIGVELEARAVKILLNLASDEYSASVDPGSLPEGTQYVKIVFQQEGRVIAVHAKRARGLMVRYIAENNIKDIEGVKQFNAEGYHHVNNRSSEDCIIFDRKKQPAASAQRRKAKSDEPDGSKSVSVKRTRTSK
;
A
#
# COMPACT_ATOMS: atom_id res chain seq x y z
N MET A 1 6.84 -15.58 -11.80
CA MET A 1 6.53 -14.31 -12.48
C MET A 1 5.21 -14.51 -13.18
N ALA A 2 4.18 -13.74 -12.82
CA ALA A 2 2.78 -13.99 -13.23
C ALA A 2 2.54 -13.75 -14.74
N THR A 3 3.54 -13.26 -15.45
CA THR A 3 3.50 -12.87 -16.86
C THR A 3 4.10 -13.88 -17.83
N LYS A 4 4.64 -15.02 -17.35
CA LYS A 4 5.18 -16.05 -18.25
C LYS A 4 4.05 -16.64 -19.13
N ASN A 5 4.24 -16.59 -20.45
CA ASN A 5 3.38 -17.21 -21.47
C ASN A 5 1.95 -16.65 -21.60
N VAL A 6 1.67 -15.42 -21.14
CA VAL A 6 0.35 -14.78 -21.35
C VAL A 6 0.16 -14.37 -22.81
N LEU A 7 1.19 -13.82 -23.43
CA LEU A 7 1.25 -13.56 -24.87
C LEU A 7 2.27 -14.51 -25.51
N LYS A 8 1.99 -14.94 -26.74
CA LYS A 8 2.97 -15.69 -27.53
C LYS A 8 4.06 -14.72 -27.96
N SER A 9 5.30 -15.19 -27.99
CA SER A 9 6.46 -14.37 -28.40
C SER A 9 6.27 -13.71 -29.78
N LYS A 10 5.59 -14.39 -30.71
CA LYS A 10 5.27 -13.88 -32.04
C LYS A 10 4.42 -12.60 -32.00
N ASP A 11 3.55 -12.45 -31.00
CA ASP A 11 2.65 -11.31 -30.85
C ASP A 11 3.30 -10.14 -30.09
N MET A 12 4.48 -10.38 -29.48
CA MET A 12 5.22 -9.40 -28.68
C MET A 12 6.32 -8.65 -29.45
N GLY A 13 6.49 -8.92 -30.76
CA GLY A 13 7.58 -8.33 -31.55
C GLY A 13 8.95 -8.58 -30.92
N ASP A 14 9.78 -7.54 -30.82
CA ASP A 14 11.12 -7.61 -30.24
C ASP A 14 11.14 -7.59 -28.69
N SER A 15 9.96 -7.51 -28.06
CA SER A 15 9.85 -7.39 -26.60
C SER A 15 10.04 -8.75 -25.91
N LYS A 16 10.90 -8.78 -24.89
CA LYS A 16 11.22 -10.01 -24.14
C LYS A 16 10.20 -10.30 -23.02
N THR A 17 9.53 -9.27 -22.51
CA THR A 17 8.56 -9.38 -21.41
C THR A 17 7.31 -8.56 -21.68
N LEU A 18 6.20 -8.91 -21.03
CA LEU A 18 4.95 -8.15 -21.16
C LEU A 18 5.11 -6.69 -20.72
N ALA A 19 5.94 -6.46 -19.69
CA ALA A 19 6.26 -5.13 -19.23
C ALA A 19 7.00 -4.32 -20.30
N ASP A 20 7.96 -4.93 -21.00
CA ASP A 20 8.67 -4.27 -22.10
C ASP A 20 7.73 -3.94 -23.26
N TRP A 21 6.81 -4.85 -23.58
CA TRP A 21 5.83 -4.63 -24.66
C TRP A 21 4.91 -3.43 -24.37
N TRP A 22 4.44 -3.30 -23.13
CA TRP A 22 3.59 -2.18 -22.71
C TRP A 22 4.37 -0.89 -22.39
N LYS A 23 5.69 -0.95 -22.27
CA LYS A 23 6.53 0.13 -21.73
C LYS A 23 6.29 1.46 -22.43
N THR A 24 6.35 1.46 -23.77
CA THR A 24 6.16 2.68 -24.56
C THR A 24 4.74 3.23 -24.41
N ALA A 25 3.72 2.37 -24.52
CA ALA A 25 2.32 2.79 -24.48
C ALA A 25 1.92 3.37 -23.10
N VAL A 26 2.31 2.68 -22.02
CA VAL A 26 2.03 3.11 -20.64
C VAL A 26 2.77 4.41 -20.32
N THR A 27 4.07 4.48 -20.65
CA THR A 27 4.87 5.69 -20.37
C THR A 27 4.35 6.89 -21.15
N SER A 28 3.99 6.72 -22.43
CA SER A 28 3.43 7.81 -23.25
C SER A 28 2.10 8.31 -22.69
N SER A 29 1.22 7.39 -22.27
CA SER A 29 -0.08 7.74 -21.66
C SER A 29 0.09 8.57 -20.38
N ILE A 30 1.00 8.14 -19.50
CA ILE A 30 1.34 8.90 -18.28
C ILE A 30 1.96 10.25 -18.64
N GLY A 31 2.83 10.31 -19.65
CA GLY A 31 3.46 11.55 -20.11
C GLY A 31 2.45 12.60 -20.57
N VAL A 32 1.43 12.20 -21.33
CA VAL A 32 0.34 13.11 -21.77
C VAL A 32 -0.40 13.72 -20.57
N GLU A 33 -0.74 12.90 -19.57
CA GLU A 33 -1.40 13.36 -18.34
C GLU A 33 -0.53 14.29 -17.49
N LEU A 34 0.80 14.09 -17.50
CA LEU A 34 1.74 14.92 -16.78
C LEU A 34 1.99 16.27 -17.47
N GLU A 35 2.02 16.32 -18.81
CA GLU A 35 2.18 17.58 -19.55
C GLU A 35 1.01 18.54 -19.32
N ALA A 36 -0.19 18.03 -19.06
CA ALA A 36 -1.35 18.85 -18.74
C ALA A 36 -1.29 19.48 -17.33
N ARG A 37 -0.29 19.15 -16.51
CA ARG A 37 -0.19 19.60 -15.11
C ARG A 37 0.93 20.61 -14.94
N ALA A 38 0.67 21.63 -14.12
CA ALA A 38 1.68 22.62 -13.73
C ALA A 38 2.79 22.00 -12.85
N VAL A 39 2.45 21.00 -12.02
CA VAL A 39 3.39 20.28 -11.16
C VAL A 39 3.41 18.81 -11.61
N LYS A 40 4.59 18.34 -12.01
CA LYS A 40 4.80 17.00 -12.57
C LYS A 40 5.41 16.09 -11.50
N ILE A 41 4.56 15.50 -10.66
CA ILE A 41 4.98 14.49 -9.67
C ILE A 41 4.30 13.17 -10.02
N LEU A 42 5.10 12.11 -10.17
CA LEU A 42 4.63 10.75 -10.36
C LEU A 42 5.04 9.89 -9.16
N LEU A 43 4.09 9.66 -8.25
CA LEU A 43 4.27 8.79 -7.08
C LEU A 43 4.07 7.33 -7.46
N ASN A 44 5.14 6.54 -7.48
CA ASN A 44 5.07 5.10 -7.71
C ASN A 44 4.70 4.35 -6.43
N LEU A 45 3.41 4.02 -6.33
CA LEU A 45 2.83 3.11 -5.34
C LEU A 45 2.56 1.71 -5.90
N ALA A 46 2.94 1.41 -7.13
CA ALA A 46 2.73 0.10 -7.74
C ALA A 46 3.71 -0.94 -7.18
N SER A 47 3.47 -2.23 -7.45
CA SER A 47 4.53 -3.24 -7.27
C SER A 47 5.55 -3.18 -8.39
N ASP A 48 6.76 -3.68 -8.12
CA ASP A 48 7.86 -3.68 -9.08
C ASP A 48 7.48 -4.34 -10.42
N GLU A 49 6.65 -5.39 -10.39
CA GLU A 49 6.16 -6.07 -11.60
C GLU A 49 5.33 -5.16 -12.53
N TYR A 50 4.53 -4.25 -11.98
CA TYR A 50 3.74 -3.30 -12.79
C TYR A 50 4.57 -2.08 -13.16
N SER A 51 5.34 -1.53 -12.22
CA SER A 51 6.18 -0.35 -12.50
C SER A 51 7.30 -0.62 -13.50
N ALA A 52 7.66 -1.89 -13.74
CA ALA A 52 8.57 -2.27 -14.83
C ALA A 52 8.05 -1.89 -16.23
N SER A 53 6.75 -1.62 -16.37
CA SER A 53 6.12 -1.15 -17.61
C SER A 53 6.14 0.38 -17.75
N VAL A 54 6.84 1.08 -16.86
CA VAL A 54 7.04 2.54 -16.95
C VAL A 54 8.52 2.78 -17.15
N ASP A 55 8.87 3.68 -18.07
CA ASP A 55 10.22 4.18 -18.27
C ASP A 55 10.34 5.61 -17.72
N PRO A 56 10.88 5.80 -16.50
CA PRO A 56 11.02 7.14 -15.92
C PRO A 56 11.89 8.09 -16.75
N GLY A 57 12.85 7.56 -17.53
CA GLY A 57 13.75 8.38 -18.35
C GLY A 57 13.07 8.98 -19.59
N SER A 58 11.93 8.42 -19.99
CA SER A 58 11.13 8.90 -21.12
C SER A 58 9.93 9.74 -20.68
N LEU A 59 9.82 10.07 -19.39
CA LEU A 59 8.77 10.97 -18.89
C LEU A 59 9.09 12.43 -19.26
N PRO A 60 8.08 13.31 -19.30
CA PRO A 60 8.26 14.74 -19.56
C PRO A 60 9.35 15.38 -18.70
N GLU A 61 10.05 16.37 -19.27
CA GLU A 61 11.08 17.12 -18.55
C GLU A 61 10.50 17.77 -17.28
N GLY A 62 11.30 17.75 -16.20
CA GLY A 62 10.90 18.24 -14.89
C GLY A 62 9.97 17.31 -14.12
N THR A 63 9.68 16.10 -14.61
CA THR A 63 8.91 15.11 -13.86
C THR A 63 9.70 14.56 -12.68
N GLN A 64 9.19 14.75 -11.47
CA GLN A 64 9.71 14.10 -10.28
C GLN A 64 9.08 12.72 -10.12
N TYR A 65 9.85 11.67 -10.39
CA TYR A 65 9.41 10.28 -10.20
C TYR A 65 9.85 9.76 -8.82
N VAL A 66 8.88 9.50 -7.94
CA VAL A 66 9.17 9.14 -6.54
C VAL A 66 8.63 7.76 -6.21
N LYS A 67 9.52 6.83 -5.87
CA LYS A 67 9.16 5.49 -5.40
C LYS A 67 8.84 5.52 -3.90
N ILE A 68 7.72 4.94 -3.52
CA ILE A 68 7.35 4.79 -2.10
C ILE A 68 7.55 3.34 -1.65
N VAL A 69 8.33 3.15 -0.59
CA VAL A 69 8.63 1.83 -0.02
C VAL A 69 8.02 1.71 1.36
N PHE A 70 7.20 0.68 1.56
CA PHE A 70 6.61 0.34 2.85
C PHE A 70 7.29 -0.90 3.43
N GLN A 71 7.82 -0.77 4.64
CA GLN A 71 8.52 -1.83 5.35
C GLN A 71 8.03 -1.96 6.79
N GLN A 72 8.34 -3.10 7.40
CA GLN A 72 8.17 -3.35 8.81
C GLN A 72 9.51 -3.79 9.36
N GLU A 73 10.05 -3.01 10.29
CA GLU A 73 11.36 -3.21 10.93
C GLU A 73 12.46 -3.39 9.88
N GLY A 74 12.48 -2.51 8.88
CA GLY A 74 13.47 -2.53 7.80
C GLY A 74 13.27 -3.61 6.73
N ARG A 75 12.18 -4.37 6.76
CA ARG A 75 11.90 -5.43 5.76
C ARG A 75 10.56 -5.21 5.07
N VAL A 76 10.55 -5.34 3.74
CA VAL A 76 9.30 -5.25 2.95
C VAL A 76 8.50 -6.54 3.12
N ILE A 77 7.36 -6.45 3.81
CA ILE A 77 6.41 -7.56 3.93
C ILE A 77 5.28 -7.34 2.93
N ALA A 78 5.20 -8.18 1.90
CA ALA A 78 4.34 -7.95 0.73
C ALA A 78 2.86 -7.68 1.07
N VAL A 79 2.28 -8.42 2.02
CA VAL A 79 0.87 -8.23 2.44
C VAL A 79 0.66 -6.83 3.03
N HIS A 80 1.59 -6.37 3.87
CA HIS A 80 1.51 -5.06 4.50
C HIS A 80 1.81 -3.94 3.50
N ALA A 81 2.81 -4.11 2.65
CA ALA A 81 3.13 -3.14 1.60
C ALA A 81 1.95 -2.94 0.63
N LYS A 82 1.28 -4.03 0.21
CA LYS A 82 0.07 -3.96 -0.64
C LYS A 82 -1.05 -3.16 0.03
N ARG A 83 -1.31 -3.41 1.31
CA ARG A 83 -2.30 -2.66 2.09
C ARG A 83 -1.90 -1.18 2.24
N ALA A 84 -0.64 -0.92 2.59
CA ALA A 84 -0.11 0.42 2.81
C ALA A 84 -0.18 1.30 1.56
N ARG A 85 0.04 0.72 0.37
CA ARG A 85 -0.15 1.43 -0.92
C ARG A 85 -1.58 1.95 -1.06
N GLY A 86 -2.58 1.11 -0.80
CA GLY A 86 -3.99 1.54 -0.84
C GLY A 86 -4.31 2.61 0.22
N LEU A 87 -3.75 2.47 1.42
CA LEU A 87 -3.90 3.48 2.48
C LEU A 87 -3.28 4.83 2.08
N MET A 88 -2.12 4.83 1.43
CA MET A 88 -1.47 6.04 0.95
C MET A 88 -2.29 6.72 -0.16
N VAL A 89 -2.80 5.97 -1.14
CA VAL A 89 -3.69 6.53 -2.17
C VAL A 89 -4.91 7.19 -1.53
N ARG A 90 -5.55 6.50 -0.58
CA ARG A 90 -6.69 7.03 0.16
C ARG A 90 -6.33 8.31 0.92
N TYR A 91 -5.21 8.30 1.65
CA TYR A 91 -4.72 9.45 2.41
C TYR A 91 -4.48 10.67 1.51
N ILE A 92 -3.79 10.49 0.38
CA ILE A 92 -3.52 11.56 -0.59
C ILE A 92 -4.84 12.15 -1.11
N ALA A 93 -5.79 11.30 -1.48
CA ALA A 93 -7.08 11.73 -2.01
C ALA A 93 -7.95 12.46 -0.96
N GLU A 94 -8.08 11.89 0.25
CA GLU A 94 -8.91 12.45 1.33
C GLU A 94 -8.38 13.80 1.83
N ASN A 95 -7.06 14.00 1.80
CA ASN A 95 -6.42 15.23 2.30
C ASN A 95 -6.02 16.19 1.17
N ASN A 96 -6.34 15.87 -0.09
CA ASN A 96 -6.01 16.67 -1.27
C ASN A 96 -4.52 17.07 -1.31
N ILE A 97 -3.63 16.10 -1.09
CA ILE A 97 -2.19 16.32 -1.03
C ILE A 97 -1.63 16.56 -2.44
N LYS A 98 -0.81 17.60 -2.58
CA LYS A 98 -0.27 18.05 -3.88
C LYS A 98 1.25 18.13 -3.96
N ASP A 99 1.94 17.83 -2.86
CA ASP A 99 3.40 17.90 -2.76
C ASP A 99 3.98 16.70 -1.99
N ILE A 100 5.30 16.56 -2.10
CA ILE A 100 6.05 15.47 -1.45
C ILE A 100 6.10 15.64 0.07
N GLU A 101 6.10 16.88 0.58
CA GLU A 101 6.14 17.13 2.01
C GLU A 101 4.87 16.64 2.71
N GLY A 102 3.69 16.84 2.10
CA GLY A 102 2.44 16.27 2.57
C GLY A 102 2.44 14.74 2.53
N VAL A 103 3.01 14.12 1.48
CA VAL A 103 3.15 12.65 1.41
C VAL A 103 3.98 12.11 2.57
N LYS A 104 5.06 12.79 2.95
CA LYS A 104 5.92 12.40 4.10
C LYS A 104 5.18 12.40 5.44
N GLN A 105 4.05 13.10 5.55
CA GLN A 105 3.22 13.14 6.77
C GLN A 105 2.30 11.92 6.92
N PHE A 106 2.28 10.99 5.96
CA PHE A 106 1.50 9.76 6.07
C PHE A 106 1.88 8.94 7.32
N ASN A 107 0.87 8.59 8.12
CA ASN A 107 1.05 7.94 9.42
C ASN A 107 0.03 6.83 9.74
N ALA A 108 -0.69 6.32 8.73
CA ALA A 108 -1.71 5.29 8.95
C ALA A 108 -1.08 3.97 9.44
N GLU A 109 -1.79 3.25 10.30
CA GLU A 109 -1.40 1.92 10.82
C GLU A 109 0.02 1.85 11.43
N GLY A 110 0.51 2.98 11.96
CA GLY A 110 1.82 3.06 12.61
C GLY A 110 3.01 3.12 11.64
N TYR A 111 2.75 3.36 10.36
CA TYR A 111 3.81 3.77 9.44
C TYR A 111 4.32 5.17 9.81
N HIS A 112 5.59 5.43 9.58
CA HIS A 112 6.21 6.74 9.71
C HIS A 112 7.32 6.89 8.67
N HIS A 113 7.51 8.11 8.19
CA HIS A 113 8.59 8.44 7.27
C HIS A 113 9.97 8.29 7.94
N VAL A 114 10.92 7.69 7.23
CA VAL A 114 12.28 7.44 7.71
C VAL A 114 13.28 8.24 6.90
N ASN A 115 13.55 9.47 7.35
CA ASN A 115 14.35 10.45 6.61
C ASN A 115 15.78 9.96 6.31
N ASN A 116 16.45 9.30 7.27
CA ASN A 116 17.83 8.85 7.11
C ASN A 116 18.03 7.70 6.10
N ARG A 117 16.95 7.05 5.65
CA ARG A 117 16.99 6.02 4.61
C ARG A 117 16.23 6.42 3.35
N SER A 118 15.68 7.64 3.33
CA SER A 118 14.97 8.18 2.19
C SER A 118 15.89 9.09 1.37
N SER A 119 15.61 9.17 0.09
CA SER A 119 16.23 10.09 -0.86
C SER A 119 15.14 10.86 -1.62
N GLU A 120 15.55 11.74 -2.54
CA GLU A 120 14.62 12.54 -3.35
C GLU A 120 13.70 11.67 -4.20
N ASP A 121 14.22 10.57 -4.76
CA ASP A 121 13.48 9.66 -5.65
C ASP A 121 12.91 8.43 -4.94
N CYS A 122 13.21 8.25 -3.65
CA CYS A 122 12.79 7.07 -2.89
C CYS A 122 12.44 7.42 -1.44
N ILE A 123 11.16 7.37 -1.10
CA ILE A 123 10.67 7.67 0.25
C ILE A 123 10.31 6.37 0.95
N ILE A 124 10.87 6.20 2.14
CA ILE A 124 10.71 4.99 2.94
C ILE A 124 9.83 5.26 4.14
N PHE A 125 8.80 4.43 4.29
CA PHE A 125 7.94 4.34 5.47
C PHE A 125 8.17 3.03 6.20
N ASP A 126 8.47 3.11 7.49
CA ASP A 126 8.65 1.93 8.35
C ASP A 126 7.56 1.88 9.41
N ARG A 127 7.31 0.69 9.93
CA ARG A 127 6.42 0.46 11.06
C ARG A 127 6.99 -0.60 11.98
N LYS A 128 6.60 -0.56 13.25
CA LYS A 128 6.91 -1.64 14.20
C LYS A 128 5.99 -2.84 13.94
N LYS A 129 6.45 -4.04 14.29
CA LYS A 129 5.58 -5.22 14.33
C LYS A 129 4.50 -5.00 15.38
N GLN A 130 3.26 -4.86 14.93
CA GLN A 130 2.12 -4.84 15.85
C GLN A 130 1.98 -6.23 16.49
N PRO A 131 1.80 -6.33 17.81
CA PRO A 131 1.43 -7.59 18.43
C PRO A 131 0.11 -8.05 17.82
N ALA A 132 -0.05 -9.36 17.62
CA ALA A 132 -1.29 -9.90 17.08
C ALA A 132 -2.47 -9.43 17.95
N ALA A 133 -3.50 -8.87 17.30
CA ALA A 133 -4.70 -8.31 17.96
C ALA A 133 -5.48 -9.33 18.84
N SER A 134 -5.03 -10.57 18.93
CA SER A 134 -5.56 -11.63 19.80
C SER A 134 -4.98 -11.62 21.23
N ALA A 135 -3.87 -10.93 21.50
CA ALA A 135 -3.27 -10.92 22.84
C ALA A 135 -4.04 -10.05 23.85
N GLN A 136 -4.65 -8.95 23.39
CA GLN A 136 -5.37 -8.01 24.27
C GLN A 136 -6.79 -8.50 24.63
N ARG A 137 -7.45 -9.29 23.78
CA ARG A 137 -8.76 -9.90 24.11
C ARG A 137 -8.69 -11.01 25.17
N ARG A 138 -7.52 -11.63 25.37
CA ARG A 138 -7.34 -12.68 26.41
C ARG A 138 -7.17 -12.09 27.81
N LYS A 139 -6.56 -10.90 27.93
CA LYS A 139 -6.29 -10.27 29.23
C LYS A 139 -7.52 -9.61 29.86
N ALA A 140 -8.47 -9.14 29.05
CA ALA A 140 -9.74 -8.60 29.55
C ALA A 140 -10.72 -9.67 30.09
N LYS A 141 -10.49 -10.96 29.82
CA LYS A 141 -11.36 -12.06 30.30
C LYS A 141 -10.88 -12.71 31.60
N SER A 142 -9.68 -12.38 32.07
CA SER A 142 -9.12 -12.91 33.32
C SER A 142 -9.34 -12.00 34.54
N ASP A 143 -9.81 -10.77 34.34
CA ASP A 143 -10.00 -9.76 35.40
C ASP A 143 -11.49 -9.53 35.77
N GLU A 144 -12.40 -10.41 35.35
CA GLU A 144 -13.78 -10.40 35.89
C GLU A 144 -13.80 -11.03 37.30
N PRO A 145 -14.31 -10.33 38.33
CA PRO A 145 -14.49 -10.93 39.65
C PRO A 145 -15.63 -11.96 39.58
N ASP A 146 -15.32 -13.19 39.99
CA ASP A 146 -16.26 -14.30 40.15
C ASP A 146 -17.35 -13.92 41.16
N GLY A 147 -18.54 -13.61 40.65
CA GLY A 147 -19.57 -13.01 41.49
C GLY A 147 -20.94 -12.88 40.83
N SER A 148 -21.55 -14.00 40.40
CA SER A 148 -23.00 -14.04 40.18
C SER A 148 -23.55 -15.46 40.14
N LYS A 149 -24.05 -15.94 41.29
CA LYS A 149 -24.87 -17.15 41.37
C LYS A 149 -26.24 -16.86 40.74
N SER A 150 -26.51 -17.39 39.55
CA SER A 150 -27.84 -17.38 38.95
C SER A 150 -28.74 -18.45 39.59
N VAL A 151 -29.77 -17.98 40.30
CA VAL A 151 -30.83 -18.78 40.92
C VAL A 151 -31.66 -19.51 39.85
N SER A 152 -31.84 -20.82 40.02
CA SER A 152 -32.68 -21.66 39.16
C SER A 152 -34.17 -21.48 39.51
N VAL A 153 -34.93 -20.86 38.62
CA VAL A 153 -36.39 -20.72 38.75
C VAL A 153 -37.06 -21.92 38.09
N LYS A 154 -37.63 -22.82 38.90
CA LYS A 154 -38.51 -23.91 38.43
C LYS A 154 -39.83 -23.33 37.97
N ARG A 155 -40.16 -23.50 36.67
CA ARG A 155 -41.49 -23.20 36.12
C ARG A 155 -42.44 -24.37 36.44
N THR A 156 -43.43 -24.13 37.28
CA THR A 156 -44.61 -25.00 37.40
C THR A 156 -45.61 -24.65 36.30
N ARG A 157 -46.12 -25.67 35.61
CA ARG A 157 -47.08 -25.55 34.51
C ARG A 157 -48.44 -25.96 35.06
N THR A 158 -49.32 -24.99 35.33
CA THR A 158 -50.72 -25.23 35.69
C THR A 158 -51.54 -25.47 34.43
N SER A 159 -52.31 -26.56 34.44
CA SER A 159 -53.30 -26.96 33.44
C SER A 159 -54.64 -26.29 33.74
N LYS A 160 -55.29 -25.72 32.72
CA LYS A 160 -56.74 -25.66 32.60
C LYS A 160 -57.14 -25.49 31.14
#